data_AF-A0AAV5RT89-F1
#
_entry.id   AF-A0AAV5RT89-F1
#
_cell.length_a   1.000
_cell.length_b   1.000
_cell.length_c   1.000
_cell.angle_alpha   90.00
_cell.angle_beta   90.00
_cell.angle_gamma   90.00
#
_symmetry.space_group_name_H-M   'P 1'
#
loop_
_entity.id
_entity.type
_entity.pdbx_description
1 polymer ?
#
loop_
_entity_poly.entity_id
_entity_poly.type
_entity_poly.pdbx_seq_one_letter_code
_entity_poly.pdbx_strand_id
1 'polypeptide(L)'
;MGKVKEFFGNPGDRPGVHCQAPIPVHHHTGSDAESDTDEKLRSAKKDLDDDPAHTCSVASVSDSSDAAELSSVTIQQNGTYDISRGFTGLHKGYMDRILDKLVLFAGTITVFYCVWIILIIWVVLGAVYNAPFNWQVVMQDGQSIQCYIWDTLLMRQQLSSGHEQLLVCANLRSRMASFQRMLGDWAKSPQHNTAREQTADTVSHNSQCEGDCACACGASATEKEALGQLPIENWYDRVSNYSAVAIGSVAAMVLFWICIIVWIGCGAIPQAGDTTAPFTGRTTGSNPQYKMFSNAWQMDINTAVAVSLLICTTFLQNIRARHDRFIAKILLEVFSRDERIDIMLRDSLGDYKPHPVINIPEAKRSWLQRVIDWYADIIGTGIGVIIAIIVFGVWIGIGTPLHWGDDWWLIIGTYTGLVGFIDGYVLREVYYRAVNEEEKNYAQVIEDDLAFMQQLGVPNPRDIVDSLEEQQAKVTGTMHYKISAFVNVICSHQYSVVLGVLIVVGLICASSGMKWSTTGQLIANTPTMIIEEFFLIVLIQAHNWADVQRRLEMSTILAHRRIMEARIEELLG
;
A
#
# COMPACT_ATOMS: atom_id res chain seq x y z
N MET A 1 12.11 19.63 -20.13
CA MET A 1 10.78 20.29 -20.02
C MET A 1 9.62 19.48 -20.60
N GLY A 2 9.81 18.56 -21.57
CA GLY A 2 8.72 17.73 -22.13
C GLY A 2 7.95 16.89 -21.11
N LYS A 3 8.65 16.11 -20.28
CA LYS A 3 8.03 15.26 -19.25
C LYS A 3 7.24 16.01 -18.16
N VAL A 4 7.68 17.21 -17.82
CA VAL A 4 6.97 18.08 -16.85
C VAL A 4 5.68 18.59 -17.47
N LYS A 5 5.71 18.97 -18.76
CA LYS A 5 4.52 19.39 -19.51
C LYS A 5 3.54 18.23 -19.76
N GLU A 6 4.04 17.02 -19.97
CA GLU A 6 3.21 15.79 -20.07
C GLU A 6 2.56 15.44 -18.73
N PHE A 7 3.31 15.51 -17.63
CA PHE A 7 2.74 15.33 -16.29
C PHE A 7 1.69 16.38 -15.95
N PHE A 8 1.97 17.67 -16.19
CA PHE A 8 0.98 18.75 -16.01
C PHE A 8 -0.12 18.77 -17.09
N GLY A 9 -0.01 17.94 -18.13
CA GLY A 9 -1.01 17.78 -19.18
C GLY A 9 -2.11 16.76 -18.82
N ASN A 10 -1.84 15.84 -17.90
CA ASN A 10 -2.80 14.84 -17.43
C ASN A 10 -2.77 14.51 -15.90
N PRO A 11 -2.54 15.47 -14.98
CA PRO A 11 -2.42 15.15 -13.56
C PRO A 11 -3.80 14.92 -12.92
N GLY A 12 -3.95 13.85 -12.13
CA GLY A 12 -5.22 13.43 -11.52
C GLY A 12 -6.09 12.51 -12.38
N ASP A 13 -5.72 12.27 -13.65
CA ASP A 13 -6.32 11.21 -14.46
C ASP A 13 -5.54 9.91 -14.22
N ARG A 14 -6.22 8.87 -13.73
CA ARG A 14 -5.66 7.50 -13.64
C ARG A 14 -6.05 6.80 -14.93
N PRO A 15 -5.11 6.58 -15.86
CA PRO A 15 -5.43 5.95 -17.12
C PRO A 15 -5.80 4.48 -16.94
N GLY A 16 -6.59 3.97 -17.87
CA GLY A 16 -7.01 2.58 -17.87
C GLY A 16 -5.81 1.65 -18.01
N VAL A 17 -5.94 0.43 -17.49
CA VAL A 17 -4.91 -0.58 -17.64
C VAL A 17 -5.19 -1.43 -18.87
N HIS A 18 -4.25 -1.42 -19.81
CA HIS A 18 -4.24 -2.28 -20.99
C HIS A 18 -3.09 -3.27 -20.83
N CYS A 19 -3.39 -4.53 -20.51
CA CYS A 19 -2.37 -5.54 -20.25
C CYS A 19 -2.64 -6.80 -21.07
N GLN A 20 -1.55 -7.38 -21.59
CA GLN A 20 -1.54 -8.68 -22.23
C GLN A 20 -0.49 -9.53 -21.54
N ALA A 21 -0.86 -10.71 -21.07
CA ALA A 21 0.10 -11.63 -20.49
C ALA A 21 1.12 -12.08 -21.56
N PRO A 22 2.41 -12.19 -21.23
CA PRO A 22 3.41 -12.72 -22.14
C PRO A 22 3.25 -14.23 -22.29
N ILE A 23 3.54 -14.74 -23.50
CA ILE A 23 3.64 -16.18 -23.74
C ILE A 23 4.94 -16.69 -23.11
N PRO A 24 4.92 -17.79 -22.34
CA PRO A 24 6.14 -18.44 -21.84
C PRO A 24 7.05 -18.90 -22.98
N VAL A 25 8.36 -18.73 -22.82
CA VAL A 25 9.36 -19.20 -23.79
C VAL A 25 9.95 -20.52 -23.30
N HIS A 26 9.88 -21.57 -24.11
CA HIS A 26 10.49 -22.87 -23.81
C HIS A 26 12.02 -22.74 -23.68
N HIS A 27 12.55 -22.91 -22.48
CA HIS A 27 13.98 -23.19 -22.28
C HIS A 27 14.21 -24.69 -22.43
N HIS A 28 14.53 -25.15 -23.64
CA HIS A 28 15.12 -26.47 -23.81
C HIS A 28 16.50 -26.53 -23.12
N THR A 29 16.56 -27.12 -21.94
CA THR A 29 17.80 -27.67 -21.38
C THR A 29 18.02 -29.05 -22.01
N GLY A 30 18.75 -29.10 -23.12
CA GLY A 30 19.12 -30.35 -23.81
C GLY A 30 20.03 -30.06 -25.00
N SER A 31 21.13 -30.81 -25.08
CA SER A 31 22.28 -30.58 -25.97
C SER A 31 21.97 -30.70 -27.46
N ASP A 32 22.88 -30.12 -28.23
CA ASP A 32 23.23 -30.43 -29.62
C ASP A 32 22.30 -29.88 -30.73
N ALA A 33 22.55 -28.62 -31.11
CA ALA A 33 22.67 -28.21 -32.52
C ALA A 33 23.18 -26.75 -32.61
N GLU A 34 24.51 -26.57 -32.73
CA GLU A 34 25.08 -25.36 -33.33
C GLU A 34 24.65 -25.28 -34.79
N SER A 35 23.98 -24.19 -35.20
CA SER A 35 24.14 -23.67 -36.57
C SER A 35 23.84 -22.17 -36.68
N ASP A 36 24.91 -21.41 -36.92
CA ASP A 36 25.02 -20.31 -37.90
C ASP A 36 24.19 -19.01 -37.78
N THR A 37 23.62 -18.69 -36.61
CA THR A 37 23.00 -17.35 -36.42
C THR A 37 23.74 -16.42 -35.45
N ASP A 38 24.84 -16.88 -34.87
CA ASP A 38 25.49 -16.23 -33.71
C ASP A 38 26.65 -15.29 -34.06
N GLU A 39 27.09 -15.24 -35.33
CA GLU A 39 28.23 -14.41 -35.74
C GLU A 39 27.84 -12.95 -36.06
N LYS A 40 26.57 -12.67 -36.35
CA LYS A 40 26.11 -11.28 -36.63
C LYS A 40 25.68 -10.50 -35.38
N LEU A 41 25.31 -11.16 -34.28
CA LEU A 41 24.90 -10.49 -33.04
C LEU A 41 26.09 -10.09 -32.14
N ARG A 42 27.26 -10.72 -32.32
CA ARG A 42 28.47 -10.43 -31.52
C ARG A 42 29.17 -9.11 -31.87
N SER A 43 28.81 -8.45 -32.97
CA SER A 43 29.41 -7.16 -33.36
C SER A 43 28.72 -5.92 -32.76
N ALA A 44 27.54 -6.07 -32.16
CA ALA A 44 26.76 -4.94 -31.62
C ALA A 44 26.79 -4.82 -30.08
N LYS A 45 27.51 -5.71 -29.38
CA LYS A 45 27.48 -5.82 -27.91
C LYS A 45 28.87 -5.60 -27.31
N LYS A 46 29.50 -4.45 -27.60
CA LYS A 46 30.79 -4.06 -27.01
C LYS A 46 30.80 -2.79 -26.17
N ASP A 47 29.64 -2.21 -25.86
CA ASP A 47 29.56 -1.10 -24.92
C ASP A 47 28.35 -1.32 -24.00
N LEU A 48 28.62 -1.80 -22.78
CA LEU A 48 27.80 -1.80 -21.55
C LEU A 48 28.03 -3.12 -20.78
N ASP A 49 29.19 -3.22 -20.11
CA ASP A 49 29.40 -4.15 -19.00
C ASP A 49 29.32 -3.34 -17.70
N ASP A 50 28.36 -3.68 -16.84
CA ASP A 50 28.61 -3.98 -15.42
C ASP A 50 27.34 -4.58 -14.76
N ASP A 51 27.56 -5.68 -14.02
CA ASP A 51 26.67 -6.50 -13.15
C ASP A 51 25.94 -7.75 -13.73
N PRO A 52 26.36 -8.99 -13.37
CA PRO A 52 25.68 -10.23 -13.71
C PRO A 52 24.76 -10.68 -12.57
N ALA A 53 23.50 -10.23 -12.59
CA ALA A 53 22.42 -10.86 -11.84
C ALA A 53 21.38 -11.39 -12.83
N HIS A 54 21.19 -12.72 -12.83
CA HIS A 54 20.29 -13.46 -13.73
C HIS A 54 18.96 -12.74 -13.95
N THR A 55 18.82 -12.14 -15.13
CA THR A 55 17.62 -11.45 -15.58
C THR A 55 16.82 -12.42 -16.45
N CYS A 56 15.60 -12.77 -16.07
CA CYS A 56 14.65 -13.37 -17.03
C CYS A 56 14.15 -12.25 -17.94
N SER A 57 14.79 -12.06 -19.10
CA SER A 57 14.25 -11.17 -20.13
C SER A 57 13.33 -11.97 -21.05
N VAL A 58 12.03 -11.70 -21.01
CA VAL A 58 11.08 -12.23 -22.00
C VAL A 58 10.80 -11.13 -23.01
N ALA A 59 11.25 -11.33 -24.25
CA ALA A 59 11.03 -10.40 -25.35
C ALA A 59 9.58 -10.47 -25.82
N SER A 60 8.82 -9.39 -25.61
CA SER A 60 7.53 -9.18 -26.24
C SER A 60 7.73 -8.81 -27.70
N VAL A 61 7.57 -9.76 -28.61
CA VAL A 61 7.43 -9.47 -30.04
C VAL A 61 5.94 -9.32 -30.35
N SER A 62 5.44 -8.09 -30.43
CA SER A 62 4.12 -7.80 -30.98
C SER A 62 4.20 -6.66 -32.00
N ASP A 63 4.51 -7.03 -33.24
CA ASP A 63 4.16 -6.21 -34.41
C ASP A 63 2.68 -6.43 -34.73
N SER A 64 1.80 -5.64 -34.10
CA SER A 64 0.51 -5.30 -34.71
C SER A 64 -0.02 -3.98 -34.14
N SER A 65 -0.07 -3.02 -35.06
CA SER A 65 -0.52 -1.64 -34.90
C SER A 65 -2.03 -1.58 -34.65
N ASP A 66 -2.42 -1.25 -33.42
CA ASP A 66 -3.48 -0.29 -33.05
C ASP A 66 -3.17 0.18 -31.61
N ALA A 67 -2.33 1.23 -31.52
CA ALA A 67 -1.46 1.49 -30.38
C ALA A 67 -2.13 2.21 -29.20
N ALA A 68 -2.93 1.46 -28.41
CA ALA A 68 -2.85 1.65 -26.97
C ALA A 68 -1.60 0.89 -26.49
N GLU A 69 -0.52 1.60 -26.17
CA GLU A 69 0.73 1.00 -25.67
C GLU A 69 0.45 0.10 -24.44
N LEU A 70 0.83 -1.18 -24.55
CA LEU A 70 0.58 -2.21 -23.54
C LEU A 70 1.44 -1.98 -22.29
N SER A 71 0.83 -2.12 -21.12
CA SER A 71 1.53 -2.14 -19.83
C SER A 71 2.02 -3.56 -19.52
N SER A 72 3.28 -3.66 -19.10
CA SER A 72 3.94 -4.91 -18.71
C SER A 72 4.24 -4.94 -17.22
N VAL A 73 4.18 -6.14 -16.64
CA VAL A 73 4.48 -6.41 -15.22
C VAL A 73 5.44 -7.57 -15.16
N THR A 74 6.51 -7.43 -14.39
CA THR A 74 7.39 -8.54 -14.06
C THR A 74 7.76 -8.45 -12.59
N ILE A 75 7.64 -9.56 -11.86
CA ILE A 75 8.02 -9.61 -10.46
C ILE A 75 9.41 -10.22 -10.38
N GLN A 76 10.35 -9.49 -9.78
CA GLN A 76 11.69 -9.98 -9.52
C GLN A 76 11.69 -10.94 -8.32
N GLN A 77 12.67 -11.84 -8.26
CA GLN A 77 12.81 -12.81 -7.15
C GLN A 77 12.99 -12.15 -5.77
N ASN A 78 13.47 -10.90 -5.72
CA ASN A 78 13.55 -10.10 -4.50
C ASN A 78 12.19 -9.54 -4.03
N GLY A 79 11.10 -9.83 -4.74
CA GLY A 79 9.75 -9.35 -4.46
C GLY A 79 9.46 -7.92 -4.95
N THR A 80 10.31 -7.34 -5.80
CA THR A 80 10.06 -6.02 -6.41
C THR A 80 9.33 -6.13 -7.74
N TYR A 81 8.46 -5.17 -8.02
CA TYR A 81 7.72 -5.08 -9.28
C TYR A 81 8.49 -4.22 -10.28
N ASP A 82 8.81 -4.79 -11.44
CA ASP A 82 9.27 -4.05 -12.60
C ASP A 82 8.08 -3.80 -13.52
N ILE A 83 7.72 -2.53 -13.65
CA ILE A 83 6.54 -2.09 -14.39
C ILE A 83 6.98 -1.01 -15.36
N SER A 84 6.57 -1.15 -16.62
CA SER A 84 6.92 -0.20 -17.67
C SER A 84 6.30 1.19 -17.45
N ARG A 85 5.11 1.26 -16.85
CA ARG A 85 4.36 2.50 -16.58
C ARG A 85 4.02 2.65 -15.09
N GLY A 86 4.10 3.88 -14.59
CA GLY A 86 3.67 4.22 -13.23
C GLY A 86 2.17 4.50 -13.14
N PHE A 87 1.69 4.76 -11.93
CA PHE A 87 0.29 5.10 -11.65
C PHE A 87 -0.24 6.35 -12.37
N THR A 88 0.64 7.19 -12.92
CA THR A 88 0.32 8.36 -13.75
C THR A 88 0.14 8.00 -15.23
N GLY A 89 0.34 6.73 -15.61
CA GLY A 89 0.39 6.26 -17.00
C GLY A 89 1.67 6.59 -17.75
N LEU A 90 2.58 7.36 -17.14
CA LEU A 90 3.86 7.73 -17.71
C LEU A 90 4.92 6.65 -17.42
N HIS A 91 5.95 6.58 -18.27
CA HIS A 91 7.11 5.73 -18.00
C HIS A 91 7.86 6.17 -16.73
N LYS A 92 8.19 5.19 -15.86
CA LYS A 92 8.91 5.44 -14.61
C LYS A 92 10.27 6.10 -14.89
N GLY A 93 10.47 7.31 -14.37
CA GLY A 93 11.74 8.03 -14.48
C GLY A 93 12.81 7.56 -13.48
N TYR A 94 14.00 8.16 -13.57
CA TYR A 94 15.08 7.90 -12.60
C TYR A 94 14.69 8.32 -11.17
N MET A 95 14.05 9.50 -11.04
CA MET A 95 13.56 10.01 -9.76
C MET A 95 12.50 9.09 -9.15
N ASP A 96 11.63 8.50 -9.98
CA ASP A 96 10.64 7.55 -9.50
C ASP A 96 11.28 6.28 -8.94
N ARG A 97 12.29 5.74 -9.63
CA ARG A 97 13.03 4.57 -9.15
C ARG A 97 13.78 4.85 -7.84
N ILE A 98 14.31 6.07 -7.66
CA ILE A 98 14.92 6.46 -6.38
C ILE A 98 13.88 6.48 -5.26
N LEU A 99 12.72 7.08 -5.52
CA LEU A 99 11.66 7.17 -4.52
C LEU A 99 11.09 5.80 -4.16
N ASP A 100 10.94 4.89 -5.13
CA ASP A 100 10.53 3.50 -4.87
C ASP A 100 11.57 2.79 -3.96
N LYS A 101 12.87 3.04 -4.18
CA LYS A 101 13.94 2.55 -3.28
C LYS A 101 13.88 3.18 -1.88
N LEU A 102 13.55 4.46 -1.77
CA LEU A 102 13.39 5.14 -0.49
C LEU A 102 12.20 4.61 0.30
N VAL A 103 11.08 4.31 -0.36
CA VAL A 103 9.92 3.65 0.26
C VAL A 103 10.33 2.28 0.82
N LEU A 104 11.04 1.46 0.02
CA LEU A 104 11.54 0.17 0.48
C LEU A 104 12.52 0.29 1.65
N PHE A 105 13.38 1.31 1.63
CA PHE A 105 14.33 1.60 2.70
C PHE A 105 13.64 2.05 4.00
N ALA A 106 12.63 2.92 3.90
CA ALA A 106 11.88 3.44 5.04
C ALA A 106 11.19 2.33 5.86
N GLY A 107 10.72 1.27 5.20
CA GLY A 107 10.10 0.12 5.86
C GLY A 107 11.08 -0.91 6.46
N THR A 108 12.39 -0.71 6.33
CA THR A 108 13.40 -1.67 6.81
C THR A 108 13.53 -1.69 8.33
N ILE A 109 13.99 -2.83 8.83
CA ILE A 109 14.36 -3.01 10.24
C ILE A 109 15.47 -2.05 10.67
N THR A 110 16.36 -1.66 9.77
CA THR A 110 17.45 -0.70 10.03
C THR A 110 16.88 0.66 10.39
N VAL A 111 15.96 1.19 9.58
CA VAL A 111 15.30 2.48 9.85
C VAL A 111 14.53 2.42 11.17
N PHE A 112 13.84 1.31 11.44
CA PHE A 112 13.17 1.09 12.72
C PHE A 112 14.14 1.25 13.91
N TYR A 113 15.29 0.57 13.91
CA TYR A 113 16.26 0.70 14.99
C TYR A 113 16.84 2.11 15.10
N CYS A 114 17.12 2.76 13.97
CA CYS A 114 17.61 4.14 13.95
C CYS A 114 16.64 5.10 14.65
N VAL A 115 15.34 5.01 14.34
CA VAL A 115 14.31 5.85 14.98
C VAL A 115 14.26 5.63 16.49
N TRP A 116 14.29 4.37 16.94
CA TRP A 116 14.30 4.07 18.38
C TRP A 116 15.57 4.55 19.08
N ILE A 117 16.74 4.45 18.45
CA ILE A 117 17.99 4.98 19.01
C ILE A 117 17.89 6.49 19.18
N ILE A 118 17.39 7.21 18.16
CA ILE A 118 17.20 8.67 18.22
C ILE A 118 16.22 9.03 19.35
N LEU A 119 15.09 8.32 19.45
CA LEU A 119 14.10 8.55 20.48
C LEU A 119 14.65 8.30 21.89
N ILE A 120 15.41 7.21 22.09
CA ILE A 120 16.04 6.90 23.38
C ILE A 120 17.07 7.95 23.76
N ILE A 121 17.94 8.37 22.82
CA ILE A 121 18.90 9.45 23.04
C ILE A 121 18.17 10.72 23.45
N TRP A 122 17.07 11.05 22.77
CA TRP A 122 16.28 12.21 23.08
C TRP A 122 15.65 12.13 24.49
N VAL A 123 15.06 10.99 24.87
CA VAL A 123 14.51 10.82 26.22
C VAL A 123 15.59 10.97 27.31
N VAL A 124 16.76 10.34 27.11
CA VAL A 124 17.87 10.38 28.07
C VAL A 124 18.42 11.80 28.24
N LEU A 125 18.66 12.51 27.14
CA LEU A 125 19.15 13.89 27.20
C LEU A 125 18.10 14.82 27.79
N GLY A 126 16.82 14.66 27.45
CA GLY A 126 15.72 15.41 28.05
C GLY A 126 15.65 15.24 29.56
N ALA A 127 15.80 14.00 30.05
CA ALA A 127 15.83 13.72 31.49
C ALA A 127 17.04 14.36 32.20
N VAL A 128 18.22 14.37 31.56
CA VAL A 128 19.44 14.99 32.12
C VAL A 128 19.34 16.51 32.18
N TYR A 129 18.75 17.14 31.15
CA TYR A 129 18.67 18.60 31.02
C TYR A 129 17.35 19.21 31.53
N ASN A 130 16.48 18.41 32.17
CA ASN A 130 15.15 18.81 32.63
C ASN A 130 14.22 19.36 31.51
N ALA A 131 14.38 18.86 30.29
CA ALA A 131 13.51 19.10 29.13
C ALA A 131 12.99 20.55 28.99
N PRO A 132 13.87 21.55 28.74
CA PRO A 132 13.46 22.94 28.55
C PRO A 132 12.51 23.09 27.35
N PHE A 133 11.81 24.22 27.22
CA PHE A 133 10.86 24.46 26.12
C PHE A 133 11.45 24.14 24.74
N ASN A 134 12.68 24.60 24.47
CA ASN A 134 13.34 24.38 23.18
C ASN A 134 13.67 22.89 22.93
N TRP A 135 13.84 22.09 23.98
CA TRP A 135 14.03 20.64 23.87
C TRP A 135 12.77 19.95 23.33
N GLN A 136 11.60 20.42 23.77
CA GLN A 136 10.30 19.95 23.29
C GLN A 136 10.06 20.40 21.85
N VAL A 137 10.38 21.66 21.52
CA VAL A 137 10.24 22.21 20.16
C VAL A 137 11.06 21.43 19.15
N VAL A 138 12.31 21.07 19.48
CA VAL A 138 13.15 20.25 18.58
C VAL A 138 12.52 18.89 18.26
N MET A 139 11.88 18.25 19.24
CA MET A 139 11.19 16.97 19.01
C MET A 139 9.99 17.13 18.09
N GLN A 140 9.18 18.15 18.38
CA GLN A 140 8.01 18.49 17.62
C GLN A 140 8.36 18.81 16.16
N ASP A 141 9.34 19.68 15.94
CA ASP A 141 9.78 20.06 14.59
C ASP A 141 10.39 18.88 13.85
N GLY A 142 11.27 18.12 14.53
CA GLY A 142 11.88 16.92 13.95
C GLY A 142 10.85 15.89 13.51
N GLN A 143 9.85 15.62 14.35
CA GLN A 143 8.77 14.71 13.99
C GLN A 143 7.88 15.29 12.89
N SER A 144 7.58 16.58 12.90
CA SER A 144 6.71 17.18 11.89
C SER A 144 7.34 17.13 10.48
N ILE A 145 8.66 17.32 10.39
CA ILE A 145 9.45 17.08 9.17
C ILE A 145 9.38 15.62 8.76
N GLN A 146 9.51 14.70 9.74
CA GLN A 146 9.39 13.28 9.48
C GLN A 146 8.00 12.93 8.93
N CYS A 147 6.91 13.38 9.56
CA CYS A 147 5.55 13.10 9.12
C CYS A 147 5.34 13.56 7.69
N TYR A 148 5.79 14.76 7.34
CA TYR A 148 5.73 15.25 5.96
C TYR A 148 6.44 14.30 4.96
N ILE A 149 7.66 13.83 5.29
CA ILE A 149 8.39 12.87 4.46
C ILE A 149 7.64 11.53 4.41
N TRP A 150 7.13 11.06 5.54
CA TRP A 150 6.42 9.78 5.63
C TRP A 150 5.12 9.81 4.85
N ASP A 151 4.32 10.87 4.95
CA ASP A 151 3.06 11.03 4.20
C ASP A 151 3.32 11.06 2.70
N THR A 152 4.40 11.73 2.27
CA THR A 152 4.88 11.71 0.88
C THR A 152 5.18 10.27 0.42
N LEU A 153 5.93 9.51 1.24
CA LEU A 153 6.27 8.12 0.94
C LEU A 153 5.06 7.19 1.00
N LEU A 154 4.15 7.38 1.97
CA LEU A 154 2.93 6.59 2.15
C LEU A 154 1.97 6.79 0.97
N MET A 155 1.78 8.04 0.55
CA MET A 155 0.96 8.39 -0.62
C MET A 155 1.52 7.70 -1.86
N ARG A 156 2.84 7.81 -2.08
CA ARG A 156 3.51 7.13 -3.19
C ARG A 156 3.34 5.61 -3.14
N GLN A 157 3.54 5.00 -1.97
CA GLN A 157 3.40 3.56 -1.79
C GLN A 157 1.98 3.10 -2.10
N GLN A 158 0.95 3.83 -1.64
CA GLN A 158 -0.45 3.48 -1.91
C GLN A 158 -0.79 3.60 -3.39
N LEU A 159 -0.37 4.68 -4.05
CA LEU A 159 -0.61 4.91 -5.47
C LEU A 159 0.12 3.89 -6.34
N SER A 160 1.37 3.58 -6.02
CA SER A 160 2.12 2.53 -6.71
C SER A 160 1.43 1.21 -6.49
N SER A 161 1.32 0.75 -5.25
CA SER A 161 0.78 -0.57 -4.88
C SER A 161 -0.58 -0.83 -5.53
N GLY A 162 -1.54 0.11 -5.43
CA GLY A 162 -2.85 -0.06 -6.08
C GLY A 162 -2.75 -0.25 -7.60
N HIS A 163 -1.85 0.48 -8.28
CA HIS A 163 -1.62 0.30 -9.70
C HIS A 163 -0.95 -1.06 -10.03
N GLU A 164 0.02 -1.50 -9.23
CA GLU A 164 0.69 -2.80 -9.42
C GLU A 164 -0.30 -3.95 -9.26
N GLN A 165 -1.18 -3.89 -8.26
CA GLN A 165 -2.22 -4.91 -8.03
C GLN A 165 -3.24 -4.97 -9.18
N LEU A 166 -3.70 -3.83 -9.70
CA LEU A 166 -4.59 -3.80 -10.88
C LEU A 166 -3.95 -4.47 -12.10
N LEU A 167 -2.68 -4.19 -12.32
CA LEU A 167 -1.89 -4.75 -13.39
C LEU A 167 -1.70 -6.27 -13.24
N VAL A 168 -1.49 -6.74 -12.00
CA VAL A 168 -1.46 -8.16 -11.66
C VAL A 168 -2.79 -8.83 -11.96
N CYS A 169 -3.91 -8.26 -11.52
CA CYS A 169 -5.24 -8.78 -11.85
C CYS A 169 -5.45 -8.86 -13.36
N ALA A 170 -5.06 -7.83 -14.12
CA ALA A 170 -5.19 -7.83 -15.58
C ALA A 170 -4.37 -8.97 -16.23
N ASN A 171 -3.15 -9.21 -15.74
CA ASN A 171 -2.30 -10.30 -16.22
C ASN A 171 -2.91 -11.68 -15.93
N LEU A 172 -3.35 -11.92 -14.69
CA LEU A 172 -4.00 -13.18 -14.28
C LEU A 172 -5.25 -13.46 -15.12
N ARG A 173 -6.09 -12.43 -15.36
CA ARG A 173 -7.30 -12.56 -16.19
C ARG A 173 -6.97 -12.83 -17.66
N SER A 174 -5.91 -12.21 -18.19
CA SER A 174 -5.44 -12.44 -19.57
C SER A 174 -5.02 -13.91 -19.78
N ARG A 175 -4.28 -14.47 -18.83
CA ARG A 175 -3.92 -15.90 -18.84
C ARG A 175 -5.14 -16.79 -18.69
N MET A 176 -5.99 -16.53 -17.69
CA MET A 176 -7.18 -17.33 -17.41
C MET A 176 -8.15 -17.39 -18.60
N ALA A 177 -8.39 -16.27 -19.27
CA ALA A 177 -9.20 -16.23 -20.48
C ALA A 177 -8.63 -17.11 -21.61
N SER A 178 -7.31 -17.25 -21.69
CA SER A 178 -6.65 -18.14 -22.65
C SER A 178 -6.80 -19.60 -22.26
N PHE A 179 -6.67 -19.93 -20.97
CA PHE A 179 -6.88 -21.28 -20.47
C PHE A 179 -8.30 -21.78 -20.74
N GLN A 180 -9.30 -20.95 -20.41
CA GLN A 180 -10.71 -21.24 -20.70
C GLN A 180 -10.96 -21.42 -22.20
N ARG A 181 -10.35 -20.59 -23.05
CA ARG A 181 -10.48 -20.71 -24.50
C ARG A 181 -9.86 -22.02 -25.01
N MET A 182 -8.63 -22.32 -24.62
CA MET A 182 -7.92 -23.53 -25.04
C MET A 182 -8.66 -24.80 -24.63
N LEU A 183 -9.14 -24.86 -23.38
CA LEU A 183 -9.92 -25.99 -22.89
C LEU A 183 -11.31 -26.08 -23.55
N GLY A 184 -11.96 -24.94 -23.77
CA GLY A 184 -13.25 -24.87 -24.47
C GLY A 184 -13.17 -25.30 -25.94
N ASP A 185 -12.06 -25.02 -26.61
CA ASP A 185 -11.78 -25.48 -27.97
C ASP A 185 -11.46 -26.98 -27.98
N TRP A 186 -10.69 -27.48 -27.02
CA TRP A 186 -10.41 -28.91 -26.84
C TRP A 186 -11.68 -29.73 -26.62
N ALA A 187 -12.58 -29.28 -25.74
CA ALA A 187 -13.85 -29.95 -25.45
C ALA A 187 -14.78 -30.05 -26.68
N LYS A 188 -14.62 -29.16 -27.66
CA LYS A 188 -15.37 -29.16 -28.94
C LYS A 188 -14.68 -29.98 -30.03
N SER A 189 -13.42 -30.37 -29.84
CA SER A 189 -12.65 -31.10 -30.84
C SER A 189 -13.17 -32.53 -31.03
N PRO A 190 -13.29 -33.04 -32.27
CA PRO A 190 -13.77 -34.40 -32.57
C PRO A 190 -12.94 -35.52 -31.91
N GLN A 191 -11.66 -35.25 -31.60
CA GLN A 191 -10.76 -36.19 -30.92
C GLN A 191 -11.21 -36.52 -29.49
N HIS A 192 -11.86 -35.59 -28.79
CA HIS A 192 -12.40 -35.84 -27.45
C HIS A 192 -13.67 -36.70 -27.50
N ASN A 193 -14.50 -36.56 -28.54
CA ASN A 193 -15.70 -37.39 -28.71
C ASN A 193 -15.35 -38.86 -29.00
N THR A 194 -14.23 -39.13 -29.69
CA THR A 194 -13.75 -40.49 -29.96
C THR A 194 -13.10 -41.14 -28.73
N ALA A 195 -12.39 -40.38 -27.90
CA ALA A 195 -11.88 -40.86 -26.61
C ALA A 195 -13.03 -41.18 -25.63
N ARG A 196 -14.08 -40.33 -25.61
CA ARG A 196 -15.24 -40.50 -24.74
C ARG A 196 -16.11 -41.71 -25.14
N GLU A 197 -16.25 -42.01 -26.43
CA GLU A 197 -16.91 -43.23 -26.92
C GLU A 197 -16.13 -44.51 -26.57
N GLN A 198 -14.78 -44.49 -26.60
CA GLN A 198 -13.97 -45.65 -26.20
C GLN A 198 -14.00 -45.91 -24.68
N THR A 199 -14.10 -44.87 -23.85
CA THR A 199 -14.29 -45.04 -22.39
C THR A 199 -15.70 -45.45 -22.00
N ALA A 200 -16.74 -45.17 -22.80
CA ALA A 200 -18.11 -45.54 -22.48
C ALA A 200 -18.37 -47.05 -22.60
N ASP A 201 -17.69 -47.75 -23.51
CA ASP A 201 -17.84 -49.19 -23.70
C ASP A 201 -17.08 -50.06 -22.67
N THR A 202 -16.23 -49.46 -21.83
CA THR A 202 -15.43 -50.20 -20.83
C THR A 202 -15.95 -50.05 -19.39
N VAL A 203 -16.93 -49.17 -19.13
CA VAL A 203 -17.40 -48.82 -17.76
C VAL A 203 -18.81 -49.37 -17.45
N SER A 204 -19.16 -50.55 -17.98
CA SER A 204 -20.42 -51.25 -17.65
C SER A 204 -20.28 -52.36 -16.61
N HIS A 205 -19.11 -52.52 -15.97
CA HIS A 205 -18.94 -53.42 -14.84
C HIS A 205 -17.88 -52.89 -13.87
N ASN A 206 -18.24 -52.85 -12.58
CA ASN A 206 -17.45 -52.43 -11.41
C ASN A 206 -17.27 -50.92 -11.19
N SER A 207 -18.10 -50.34 -10.31
CA SER A 207 -17.70 -50.09 -8.91
C SER A 207 -18.71 -49.17 -8.21
N GLN A 208 -19.49 -49.74 -7.29
CA GLN A 208 -19.82 -49.04 -6.05
C GLN A 208 -18.51 -48.91 -5.28
N CYS A 209 -17.97 -47.70 -5.21
CA CYS A 209 -16.95 -47.31 -4.25
C CYS A 209 -17.56 -46.28 -3.30
N GLU A 210 -18.21 -46.77 -2.25
CA GLU A 210 -18.01 -46.18 -0.93
C GLU A 210 -16.52 -46.40 -0.59
N GLY A 211 -15.76 -45.31 -0.50
CA GLY A 211 -14.33 -45.37 -0.19
C GLY A 211 -13.63 -44.12 -0.66
N ASP A 212 -13.31 -43.25 0.29
CA ASP A 212 -12.26 -42.23 0.28
C ASP A 212 -11.59 -42.00 -1.08
N CYS A 213 -12.16 -41.07 -1.86
CA CYS A 213 -11.46 -40.54 -3.00
C CYS A 213 -10.25 -39.75 -2.48
N ALA A 214 -9.05 -40.27 -2.76
CA ALA A 214 -7.76 -39.70 -2.40
C ALA A 214 -7.42 -38.41 -3.20
N CYS A 215 -8.42 -37.56 -3.45
CA CYS A 215 -8.25 -36.14 -3.77
C CYS A 215 -8.26 -35.29 -2.49
N ALA A 216 -8.02 -35.91 -1.33
CA ALA A 216 -7.56 -35.19 -0.15
C ALA A 216 -6.07 -34.91 -0.37
N CYS A 217 -5.75 -33.89 -1.18
CA CYS A 217 -4.49 -33.18 -0.99
C CYS A 217 -4.52 -32.69 0.46
N GLY A 218 -3.82 -33.41 1.33
CA GLY A 218 -3.76 -33.15 2.75
C GLY A 218 -3.08 -31.82 3.01
N ALA A 219 -3.81 -30.72 2.85
CA ALA A 219 -3.56 -29.52 3.61
C ALA A 219 -3.74 -29.94 5.06
N SER A 220 -2.62 -30.13 5.77
CA SER A 220 -2.67 -30.46 7.19
C SER A 220 -3.54 -29.40 7.90
N ALA A 221 -4.22 -29.77 8.98
CA ALA A 221 -5.01 -28.80 9.76
C ALA A 221 -4.18 -27.56 10.17
N THR A 222 -2.85 -27.70 10.21
CA THR A 222 -1.88 -26.63 10.46
C THR A 222 -1.71 -25.66 9.27
N GLU A 223 -1.92 -26.11 8.03
CA GLU A 223 -1.83 -25.30 6.82
C GLU A 223 -3.10 -24.46 6.61
N LYS A 224 -4.28 -25.02 6.93
CA LYS A 224 -5.56 -24.27 6.94
C LYS A 224 -5.61 -23.16 7.99
N GLU A 225 -4.93 -23.33 9.13
CA GLU A 225 -4.75 -22.26 10.14
C GLU A 225 -3.65 -21.24 9.76
N ALA A 226 -2.76 -21.59 8.83
CA ALA A 226 -1.67 -20.73 8.36
C ALA A 226 -2.04 -19.88 7.12
N LEU A 227 -3.13 -20.22 6.41
CA LEU A 227 -3.67 -19.41 5.31
C LEU A 227 -4.08 -18.02 5.84
N GLY A 228 -3.40 -16.97 5.37
CA GLY A 228 -3.73 -15.59 5.71
C GLY A 228 -2.99 -14.99 6.91
N GLN A 229 -2.10 -15.71 7.59
CA GLN A 229 -1.28 -15.15 8.67
C GLN A 229 0.13 -14.78 8.18
N LEU A 230 0.66 -13.64 8.64
CA LEU A 230 2.04 -13.26 8.35
C LEU A 230 3.00 -14.25 9.01
N PRO A 231 3.95 -14.86 8.28
CA PRO A 231 4.91 -15.79 8.87
C PRO A 231 5.73 -15.07 9.93
N ILE A 232 5.63 -15.51 11.19
CA ILE A 232 6.38 -14.93 12.30
C ILE A 232 7.81 -15.47 12.23
N GLU A 233 8.71 -14.72 11.59
CA GLU A 233 10.10 -15.15 11.40
C GLU A 233 10.97 -14.73 12.61
N ASN A 234 10.73 -13.55 13.20
CA ASN A 234 11.56 -13.00 14.29
C ASN A 234 10.78 -12.42 15.49
N TRP A 235 11.48 -12.15 16.61
CA TRP A 235 10.89 -11.44 17.76
C TRP A 235 10.41 -10.03 17.38
N TYR A 236 11.16 -9.38 16.49
CA TYR A 236 10.83 -8.09 15.89
C TYR A 236 9.45 -8.12 15.23
N ASP A 237 9.18 -9.17 14.47
CA ASP A 237 7.92 -9.39 13.77
C ASP A 237 6.74 -9.59 14.73
N ARG A 238 6.99 -10.19 15.90
CA ARG A 238 5.98 -10.34 16.96
C ARG A 238 5.62 -8.98 17.55
N VAL A 239 6.63 -8.15 17.84
CA VAL A 239 6.41 -6.81 18.39
C VAL A 239 5.66 -5.95 17.37
N SER A 240 6.08 -5.95 16.10
CA SER A 240 5.43 -5.19 15.03
C SER A 240 3.96 -5.61 14.83
N ASN A 241 3.68 -6.92 14.80
CA ASN A 241 2.31 -7.43 14.70
C ASN A 241 1.46 -7.09 15.92
N TYR A 242 2.01 -7.21 17.14
CA TYR A 242 1.29 -6.85 18.35
C TYR A 242 0.97 -5.35 18.39
N SER A 243 1.94 -4.49 18.04
CA SER A 243 1.74 -3.05 17.92
C SER A 243 0.67 -2.71 16.89
N ALA A 244 0.66 -3.40 15.73
CA ALA A 244 -0.38 -3.22 14.70
C ALA A 244 -1.79 -3.48 15.25
N VAL A 245 -1.95 -4.60 15.96
CA VAL A 245 -3.25 -5.02 16.53
C VAL A 245 -3.66 -4.11 17.68
N ALA A 246 -2.72 -3.70 18.53
CA ALA A 246 -2.99 -2.82 19.65
C ALA A 246 -3.38 -1.41 19.18
N ILE A 247 -2.55 -0.78 18.34
CA ILE A 247 -2.76 0.59 17.84
C ILE A 247 -3.97 0.64 16.90
N GLY A 248 -4.11 -0.32 15.99
CA GLY A 248 -5.23 -0.40 15.04
C GLY A 248 -6.55 -0.90 15.64
N SER A 249 -6.71 -0.90 16.96
CA SER A 249 -7.93 -1.38 17.63
C SER A 249 -8.93 -0.25 17.89
N VAL A 250 -10.23 -0.59 17.91
CA VAL A 250 -11.29 0.35 18.32
C VAL A 250 -11.07 0.83 19.76
N ALA A 251 -10.52 -0.02 20.63
CA ALA A 251 -10.18 0.35 22.00
C ALA A 251 -9.13 1.47 22.04
N ALA A 252 -8.09 1.41 21.20
CA ALA A 252 -7.08 2.46 21.11
C ALA A 252 -7.67 3.79 20.62
N MET A 253 -8.57 3.77 19.62
CA MET A 253 -9.27 4.99 19.19
C MET A 253 -10.12 5.62 20.29
N VAL A 254 -10.86 4.81 21.06
CA VAL A 254 -11.69 5.31 22.17
C VAL A 254 -10.80 5.88 23.28
N LEU A 255 -9.73 5.15 23.64
CA LEU A 255 -8.78 5.59 24.64
C LEU A 255 -8.07 6.89 24.22
N PHE A 256 -7.69 7.03 22.96
CA PHE A 256 -7.12 8.24 22.39
C PHE A 256 -8.03 9.46 22.65
N TRP A 257 -9.30 9.40 22.27
CA TRP A 257 -10.23 10.51 22.48
C TRP A 257 -10.52 10.77 23.97
N ILE A 258 -10.57 9.73 24.81
CA ILE A 258 -10.66 9.91 26.27
C ILE A 258 -9.46 10.71 26.78
N CYS A 259 -8.23 10.36 26.37
CA CYS A 259 -7.02 11.08 26.76
C CYS A 259 -7.05 12.55 26.30
N ILE A 260 -7.48 12.82 25.06
CA ILE A 260 -7.61 14.19 24.54
C ILE A 260 -8.66 14.98 25.34
N ILE A 261 -9.83 14.41 25.63
CA ILE A 261 -10.88 15.08 26.41
C ILE A 261 -10.39 15.38 27.84
N VAL A 262 -9.69 14.44 28.47
CA VAL A 262 -9.09 14.65 29.80
C VAL A 262 -8.05 15.77 29.74
N TRP A 263 -7.17 15.78 28.73
CA TRP A 263 -6.18 16.84 28.54
C TRP A 263 -6.82 18.22 28.33
N ILE A 264 -7.90 18.33 27.54
CA ILE A 264 -8.68 19.56 27.40
C ILE A 264 -9.20 20.03 28.76
N GLY A 265 -9.73 19.11 29.57
CA GLY A 265 -10.16 19.39 30.94
C GLY A 265 -9.03 19.90 31.84
N CYS A 266 -7.84 19.31 31.73
CA CYS A 266 -6.64 19.75 32.47
C CYS A 266 -6.19 21.18 32.10
N GLY A 267 -6.49 21.66 30.89
CA GLY A 267 -6.18 23.03 30.47
C GLY A 267 -6.92 24.12 31.23
N ALA A 268 -8.07 23.77 31.83
CA ALA A 268 -8.82 24.66 32.71
C ALA A 268 -8.15 24.85 34.09
N ILE A 269 -7.18 24.01 34.45
CA ILE A 269 -6.46 24.12 35.72
C ILE A 269 -5.32 25.15 35.54
N PRO A 270 -5.28 26.25 36.32
CA PRO A 270 -4.24 27.28 36.16
C PRO A 270 -2.83 26.74 36.47
N GLN A 271 -1.89 26.92 35.55
CA GLN A 271 -0.49 26.48 35.68
C GLN A 271 0.51 27.65 35.62
N ALA A 272 1.66 27.50 36.27
CA ALA A 272 2.64 28.58 36.47
C ALA A 272 3.74 28.71 35.37
N GLY A 273 3.54 28.12 34.19
CA GLY A 273 4.63 27.82 33.26
C GLY A 273 5.09 28.93 32.31
N ASP A 274 4.23 29.87 31.94
CA ASP A 274 4.49 30.76 30.78
C ASP A 274 4.94 32.18 31.14
N THR A 275 4.86 32.56 32.40
CA THR A 275 4.94 33.95 32.82
C THR A 275 6.17 34.18 33.67
N THR A 276 6.95 35.21 33.31
CA THR A 276 8.10 35.68 34.10
C THR A 276 7.73 36.93 34.88
N ALA A 277 8.35 37.10 36.06
CA ALA A 277 8.11 38.26 36.91
C ALA A 277 8.51 39.58 36.20
N PRO A 278 7.84 40.72 36.47
CA PRO A 278 6.84 40.95 37.52
C PRO A 278 5.41 40.52 37.12
N PHE A 279 4.72 39.88 38.08
CA PHE A 279 3.35 39.40 37.90
C PHE A 279 2.33 40.49 38.23
N THR A 280 1.24 40.57 37.46
CA THR A 280 0.15 41.54 37.68
C THR A 280 -0.95 41.00 38.61
N GLY A 281 -0.88 39.73 38.99
CA GLY A 281 -1.85 39.05 39.85
C GLY A 281 -1.60 37.55 39.92
N ARG A 282 -2.34 36.82 40.77
CA ARG A 282 -2.18 35.37 40.92
C ARG A 282 -2.79 34.61 39.74
N THR A 283 -4.02 34.92 39.35
CA THR A 283 -4.75 34.27 38.23
C THR A 283 -5.37 35.27 37.25
N THR A 284 -5.26 36.56 37.53
CA THR A 284 -5.88 37.65 36.75
C THR A 284 -4.87 38.76 36.46
N GLY A 285 -5.13 39.55 35.41
CA GLY A 285 -4.25 40.64 34.94
C GLY A 285 -3.58 40.32 33.60
N SER A 286 -2.74 41.23 33.10
CA SER A 286 -2.07 41.09 31.80
C SER A 286 -0.89 40.10 31.82
N ASN A 287 -0.30 39.82 32.99
CA ASN A 287 0.75 38.82 33.20
C ASN A 287 0.51 38.09 34.55
N PRO A 288 -0.50 37.20 34.65
CA PRO A 288 -0.82 36.49 35.89
C PRO A 288 0.21 35.39 36.18
N GLN A 289 0.49 35.12 37.46
CA GLN A 289 1.41 34.06 37.87
C GLN A 289 0.96 32.66 37.43
N TYR A 290 -0.35 32.43 37.32
CA TYR A 290 -0.95 31.19 36.84
C TYR A 290 -1.90 31.50 35.68
N LYS A 291 -1.72 30.81 34.55
CA LYS A 291 -2.50 30.99 33.33
C LYS A 291 -3.28 29.72 32.99
N MET A 292 -4.55 29.87 32.61
CA MET A 292 -5.36 28.80 32.03
C MET A 292 -5.03 28.69 30.54
N PHE A 293 -5.04 27.47 29.99
CA PHE A 293 -4.68 27.22 28.58
C PHE A 293 -3.33 27.86 28.18
N SER A 294 -2.30 27.58 28.98
CA SER A 294 -0.93 28.05 28.77
C SER A 294 -0.31 27.50 27.46
N ASN A 295 0.70 28.18 26.94
CA ASN A 295 1.57 27.71 25.87
C ASN A 295 2.29 26.43 26.31
N ALA A 296 2.73 26.33 27.57
CA ALA A 296 3.27 25.08 28.13
C ALA A 296 2.26 23.92 28.05
N TRP A 297 0.98 24.16 28.41
CA TRP A 297 -0.08 23.14 28.30
C TRP A 297 -0.33 22.68 26.86
N GLN A 298 -0.24 23.59 25.89
CA GLN A 298 -0.33 23.26 24.45
C GLN A 298 0.93 22.51 23.98
N MET A 299 2.11 22.92 24.45
CA MET A 299 3.38 22.31 24.05
C MET A 299 3.53 20.88 24.57
N ASP A 300 3.05 20.60 25.79
CA ASP A 300 3.11 19.27 26.39
C ASP A 300 2.34 18.24 25.55
N ILE A 301 1.11 18.57 25.11
CA ILE A 301 0.35 17.68 24.23
C ILE A 301 0.98 17.60 22.85
N ASN A 302 1.52 18.71 22.33
CA ASN A 302 2.10 18.75 21.00
C ASN A 302 3.30 17.78 20.94
N THR A 303 4.15 17.82 21.97
CA THR A 303 5.27 16.89 22.13
C THR A 303 4.80 15.45 22.33
N ALA A 304 3.75 15.20 23.11
CA ALA A 304 3.22 13.85 23.32
C ALA A 304 2.66 13.24 22.02
N VAL A 305 1.88 14.02 21.27
CA VAL A 305 1.33 13.64 19.96
C VAL A 305 2.46 13.43 18.95
N ALA A 306 3.48 14.28 18.95
CA ALA A 306 4.66 14.10 18.11
C ALA A 306 5.34 12.75 18.38
N VAL A 307 5.65 12.44 19.64
CA VAL A 307 6.25 11.14 20.00
C VAL A 307 5.35 9.97 19.56
N SER A 308 4.03 10.09 19.74
CA SER A 308 3.09 9.05 19.34
C SER A 308 3.03 8.85 17.82
N LEU A 309 2.96 9.95 17.05
CA LEU A 309 3.02 9.95 15.59
C LEU A 309 4.30 9.31 15.07
N LEU A 310 5.45 9.67 15.66
CA LEU A 310 6.75 9.09 15.35
C LEU A 310 6.74 7.55 15.48
N ILE A 311 6.19 7.05 16.60
CA ILE A 311 6.11 5.61 16.87
C ILE A 311 5.13 4.94 15.90
N CYS A 312 3.93 5.48 15.75
CA CYS A 312 2.87 4.91 14.91
C CYS A 312 3.28 4.84 13.43
N THR A 313 3.88 5.91 12.89
CA THR A 313 4.35 5.96 11.49
C THR A 313 5.47 4.96 11.24
N THR A 314 6.39 4.79 12.19
CA THR A 314 7.49 3.82 12.10
C THR A 314 6.97 2.38 12.07
N PHE A 315 6.00 2.04 12.91
CA PHE A 315 5.36 0.72 12.87
C PHE A 315 4.58 0.52 11.57
N LEU A 316 3.78 1.50 11.15
CA LEU A 316 2.98 1.39 9.92
C LEU A 316 3.85 1.07 8.69
N GLN A 317 4.94 1.81 8.48
CA GLN A 317 5.83 1.56 7.34
C GLN A 317 6.43 0.16 7.37
N ASN A 318 6.84 -0.29 8.56
CA ASN A 318 7.43 -1.60 8.70
C ASN A 318 6.43 -2.71 8.38
N ILE A 319 5.21 -2.61 8.93
CA ILE A 319 4.15 -3.60 8.71
C ILE A 319 3.83 -3.68 7.21
N ARG A 320 3.66 -2.52 6.55
CA ARG A 320 3.40 -2.46 5.11
C ARG A 320 4.51 -3.12 4.30
N ALA A 321 5.76 -2.74 4.51
CA ALA A 321 6.87 -3.30 3.76
C ALA A 321 7.00 -4.83 3.93
N ARG A 322 6.66 -5.35 5.12
CA ARG A 322 6.62 -6.79 5.37
C ARG A 322 5.47 -7.47 4.65
N HIS A 323 4.29 -6.84 4.65
CA HIS A 323 3.12 -7.34 3.94
C HIS A 323 3.37 -7.38 2.42
N ASP A 324 3.91 -6.32 1.84
CA ASP A 324 4.24 -6.23 0.42
C ASP A 324 5.19 -7.38 -0.01
N ARG A 325 6.23 -7.66 0.80
CA ARG A 325 7.15 -8.79 0.57
C ARG A 325 6.45 -10.15 0.63
N PHE A 326 5.50 -10.32 1.55
CA PHE A 326 4.75 -11.56 1.68
C PHE A 326 3.86 -11.79 0.45
N ILE A 327 3.10 -10.76 0.03
CA ILE A 327 2.25 -10.83 -1.16
C ILE A 327 3.08 -11.11 -2.40
N ALA A 328 4.23 -10.44 -2.58
CA ALA A 328 5.10 -10.67 -3.71
C ALA A 328 5.60 -12.13 -3.81
N LYS A 329 5.91 -12.77 -2.68
CA LYS A 329 6.30 -14.20 -2.65
C LYS A 329 5.16 -15.12 -3.12
N ILE A 330 3.94 -14.90 -2.62
CA ILE A 330 2.76 -15.69 -3.07
C ILE A 330 2.53 -15.49 -4.55
N LEU A 331 2.62 -14.24 -5.01
CA LEU A 331 2.32 -13.90 -6.39
C LEU A 331 3.36 -14.47 -7.38
N LEU A 332 4.63 -14.55 -6.98
CA LEU A 332 5.66 -15.29 -7.72
C LEU A 332 5.29 -16.77 -7.88
N GLU A 333 4.77 -17.42 -6.83
CA GLU A 333 4.32 -18.81 -6.93
C GLU A 333 3.11 -18.94 -7.86
N VAL A 334 2.14 -18.03 -7.75
CA VAL A 334 0.96 -17.99 -8.65
C VAL A 334 1.41 -17.86 -10.11
N PHE A 335 2.28 -16.91 -10.43
CA PHE A 335 2.75 -16.71 -11.80
C PHE A 335 3.57 -17.87 -12.35
N SER A 336 4.38 -18.52 -11.50
CA SER A 336 5.11 -19.73 -11.89
C SER A 336 4.16 -20.89 -12.19
N ARG A 337 3.07 -21.05 -11.42
CA ARG A 337 2.06 -22.07 -11.68
C ARG A 337 1.27 -21.78 -12.94
N ASP A 338 0.86 -20.54 -13.15
CA ASP A 338 0.21 -20.12 -14.39
C ASP A 338 1.09 -20.39 -15.62
N GLU A 339 2.40 -20.13 -15.51
CA GLU A 339 3.34 -20.41 -16.59
C GLU A 339 3.41 -21.91 -16.92
N ARG A 340 3.46 -22.77 -15.90
CA ARG A 340 3.43 -24.23 -16.11
C ARG A 340 2.12 -24.70 -16.73
N ILE A 341 0.98 -24.20 -16.24
CA ILE A 341 -0.34 -24.51 -16.81
C ILE A 341 -0.40 -24.09 -18.28
N ASP A 342 0.09 -22.89 -18.60
CA ASP A 342 0.10 -22.40 -19.98
C ASP A 342 0.95 -23.28 -20.89
N ILE A 343 2.18 -23.63 -20.47
CA ILE A 343 3.05 -24.53 -21.22
C ILE A 343 2.37 -25.88 -21.48
N MET A 344 1.80 -26.51 -20.44
CA MET A 344 1.12 -27.79 -20.58
C MET A 344 -0.06 -27.73 -21.57
N LEU A 345 -0.92 -26.71 -21.46
CA LEU A 345 -2.05 -26.56 -22.36
C LEU A 345 -1.61 -26.29 -23.80
N ARG A 346 -0.61 -25.43 -24.00
CA ARG A 346 -0.10 -25.09 -25.33
C ARG A 346 0.60 -26.26 -26.01
N ASP A 347 1.40 -27.02 -25.27
CA ASP A 347 2.11 -28.18 -25.79
C ASP A 347 1.13 -29.30 -26.18
N SER A 348 0.14 -29.57 -25.34
CA SER A 348 -0.85 -30.64 -25.59
C SER A 348 -1.87 -30.28 -26.67
N LEU A 349 -2.25 -29.00 -26.79
CA LEU A 349 -3.29 -28.55 -27.73
C LEU A 349 -2.74 -27.90 -29.01
N GLY A 350 -1.45 -27.60 -29.05
CA GLY A 350 -0.79 -26.95 -30.18
C GLY A 350 -1.24 -25.51 -30.42
N ASP A 351 -1.79 -24.83 -29.42
CA ASP A 351 -2.31 -23.46 -29.53
C ASP A 351 -1.31 -22.41 -29.05
N TYR A 352 -0.61 -21.78 -30.01
CA TYR A 352 0.38 -20.73 -29.73
C TYR A 352 -0.15 -19.31 -29.94
N LYS A 353 -1.48 -19.11 -29.94
CA LYS A 353 -2.06 -17.77 -30.05
C LYS A 353 -1.68 -16.92 -28.82
N PRO A 354 -1.45 -15.61 -29.01
CA PRO A 354 -1.19 -14.70 -27.90
C PRO A 354 -2.41 -14.58 -26.99
N HIS A 355 -2.16 -14.30 -25.71
CA HIS A 355 -3.22 -14.07 -24.73
C HIS A 355 -4.09 -12.85 -25.13
N PRO A 356 -5.39 -12.80 -24.79
CA PRO A 356 -6.22 -11.64 -25.07
C PRO A 356 -5.77 -10.44 -24.23
N VAL A 357 -5.90 -9.24 -24.80
CA VAL A 357 -5.66 -7.98 -24.07
C VAL A 357 -6.84 -7.76 -23.11
N ILE A 358 -6.54 -7.59 -21.83
CA ILE A 358 -7.52 -7.21 -20.81
C ILE A 358 -7.46 -5.71 -20.61
N ASN A 359 -8.63 -5.08 -20.73
CA ASN A 359 -8.84 -3.65 -20.52
C ASN A 359 -9.58 -3.45 -19.21
N ILE A 360 -8.90 -2.92 -18.18
CA ILE A 360 -9.54 -2.43 -16.98
C ILE A 360 -9.86 -0.94 -17.23
N PRO A 361 -11.14 -0.57 -17.35
CA PRO A 361 -11.53 0.78 -17.71
C PRO A 361 -11.21 1.77 -16.59
N GLU A 362 -10.99 3.02 -16.98
CA GLU A 362 -10.81 4.13 -16.04
C GLU A 362 -12.01 4.27 -15.12
N ALA A 363 -11.75 4.35 -13.81
CA ALA A 363 -12.78 4.65 -12.83
C ALA A 363 -13.35 6.06 -13.08
N LYS A 364 -14.68 6.17 -13.17
CA LYS A 364 -15.35 7.47 -13.33
C LYS A 364 -15.16 8.30 -12.07
N ARG A 365 -14.54 9.48 -12.21
CA ARG A 365 -14.23 10.40 -11.10
C ARG A 365 -15.08 11.65 -11.14
N SER A 366 -15.50 12.12 -9.97
CA SER A 366 -16.09 13.45 -9.82
C SER A 366 -15.03 14.53 -10.07
N TRP A 367 -15.44 15.77 -10.34
CA TRP A 367 -14.51 16.89 -10.46
C TRP A 367 -13.68 17.08 -9.19
N LEU A 368 -14.30 16.96 -8.02
CA LEU A 368 -13.61 17.13 -6.74
C LEU A 368 -12.57 16.01 -6.53
N GLN A 369 -12.90 14.78 -6.90
CA GLN A 369 -11.97 13.66 -6.86
C GLN A 369 -10.76 13.89 -7.76
N ARG A 370 -10.95 14.43 -8.97
CA ARG A 370 -9.82 14.78 -9.84
C ARG A 370 -8.88 15.80 -9.21
N VAL A 371 -9.40 16.78 -8.47
CA VAL A 371 -8.57 17.76 -7.74
C VAL A 371 -7.81 17.09 -6.59
N ILE A 372 -8.44 16.17 -5.86
CA ILE A 372 -7.78 15.39 -4.80
C ILE A 372 -6.68 14.50 -5.40
N ASP A 373 -6.97 13.82 -6.50
CA ASP A 373 -6.01 12.97 -7.22
C ASP A 373 -4.84 13.77 -7.78
N TRP A 374 -5.10 14.98 -8.28
CA TRP A 374 -4.07 15.91 -8.72
C TRP A 374 -3.11 16.28 -7.59
N TYR A 375 -3.64 16.60 -6.42
CA TYR A 375 -2.84 16.91 -5.24
C TYR A 375 -2.05 15.67 -4.76
N ALA A 376 -2.70 14.51 -4.71
CA ALA A 376 -2.07 13.23 -4.38
C ALA A 376 -0.92 12.89 -5.34
N ASP A 377 -1.06 13.19 -6.62
CA ASP A 377 0.00 12.99 -7.62
C ASP A 377 1.19 13.92 -7.39
N ILE A 378 0.94 15.19 -7.04
CA ILE A 378 2.03 16.11 -6.72
C ILE A 378 2.83 15.61 -5.54
N ILE A 379 2.15 15.16 -4.48
CA ILE A 379 2.80 14.65 -3.27
C ILE A 379 3.48 13.30 -3.53
N GLY A 380 2.80 12.35 -4.16
CA GLY A 380 3.33 11.00 -4.40
C GLY A 380 4.44 10.93 -5.46
N THR A 381 4.59 11.97 -6.29
CA THR A 381 5.70 12.08 -7.25
C THR A 381 6.86 12.87 -6.67
N GLY A 382 8.03 12.84 -7.34
CA GLY A 382 9.18 13.62 -6.86
C GLY A 382 9.01 15.14 -6.96
N ILE A 383 7.89 15.65 -7.48
CA ILE A 383 7.55 17.08 -7.37
C ILE A 383 7.35 17.46 -5.90
N GLY A 384 6.66 16.64 -5.12
CA GLY A 384 6.48 16.85 -3.68
C GLY A 384 7.83 16.96 -2.96
N VAL A 385 8.79 16.09 -3.30
CA VAL A 385 10.16 16.14 -2.75
C VAL A 385 10.90 17.41 -3.16
N ILE A 386 10.76 17.87 -4.41
CA ILE A 386 11.36 19.14 -4.85
C ILE A 386 10.76 20.31 -4.06
N ILE A 387 9.43 20.33 -3.87
CA ILE A 387 8.74 21.34 -3.05
C ILE A 387 9.29 21.31 -1.62
N ALA A 388 9.43 20.12 -1.03
CA ALA A 388 10.01 19.93 0.29
C ALA A 388 11.41 20.53 0.41
N ILE A 389 12.30 20.20 -0.54
CA ILE A 389 13.68 20.73 -0.57
C ILE A 389 13.68 22.25 -0.65
N ILE A 390 12.82 22.84 -1.48
CA ILE A 390 12.69 24.30 -1.59
C ILE A 390 12.20 24.90 -0.28
N VAL A 391 11.14 24.35 0.31
CA VAL A 391 10.56 24.85 1.56
C VAL A 391 11.57 24.76 2.71
N PHE A 392 12.24 23.61 2.88
CA PHE A 392 13.27 23.44 3.92
C PHE A 392 14.50 24.28 3.65
N GLY A 393 14.91 24.46 2.39
CA GLY A 393 16.02 25.32 2.01
C GLY A 393 15.74 26.80 2.29
N VAL A 394 14.53 27.28 1.95
CA VAL A 394 14.05 28.63 2.28
C VAL A 394 13.96 28.80 3.79
N TRP A 395 13.44 27.79 4.50
CA TRP A 395 13.40 27.80 5.95
C TRP A 395 14.82 28.01 6.50
N ILE A 396 15.75 27.08 6.28
CA ILE A 396 17.15 27.20 6.74
C ILE A 396 17.77 28.57 6.39
N GLY A 397 17.51 29.09 5.18
CA GLY A 397 18.02 30.39 4.73
C GLY A 397 17.49 31.59 5.53
N ILE A 398 16.22 31.58 5.93
CA ILE A 398 15.58 32.66 6.69
C ILE A 398 15.90 32.58 8.20
N GLY A 399 16.35 31.42 8.70
CA GLY A 399 16.74 31.24 10.10
C GLY A 399 17.85 32.19 10.56
N THR A 400 18.80 32.51 9.68
CA THR A 400 19.91 33.44 10.00
C THR A 400 19.41 34.87 10.24
N PRO A 401 18.61 35.49 9.35
CA PRO A 401 17.96 36.78 9.60
C PRO A 401 17.08 36.83 10.87
N LEU A 402 16.43 35.72 11.23
CA LEU A 402 15.53 35.65 12.40
C LEU A 402 16.20 35.13 13.68
N HIS A 403 17.53 35.06 13.69
CA HIS A 403 18.34 34.67 14.85
C HIS A 403 17.98 33.31 15.48
N TRP A 404 17.35 32.40 14.73
CA TRP A 404 16.98 31.06 15.21
C TRP A 404 16.16 31.06 16.50
N GLY A 405 15.28 32.06 16.70
CA GLY A 405 14.42 32.18 17.89
C GLY A 405 13.30 31.13 17.96
N ASP A 406 12.61 31.04 19.09
CA ASP A 406 11.59 30.01 19.31
C ASP A 406 10.42 30.12 18.32
N ASP A 407 9.97 31.35 18.02
CA ASP A 407 8.94 31.59 17.00
C ASP A 407 9.39 31.18 15.58
N TRP A 408 10.71 31.13 15.33
CA TRP A 408 11.26 30.71 14.04
C TRP A 408 11.27 29.18 13.90
N TRP A 409 11.67 28.47 14.95
CA TRP A 409 11.59 27.02 15.00
C TRP A 409 10.13 26.55 14.85
N LEU A 410 9.21 27.17 15.58
CA LEU A 410 7.80 26.77 15.60
C LEU A 410 7.06 26.99 14.25
N ILE A 411 7.58 27.83 13.37
CA ILE A 411 7.01 28.06 12.03
C ILE A 411 7.06 26.78 11.19
N ILE A 412 8.15 26.00 11.23
CA ILE A 412 8.23 24.80 10.39
C ILE A 412 7.22 23.78 10.86
N GLY A 413 7.14 23.53 12.17
CA GLY A 413 6.16 22.64 12.76
C GLY A 413 4.72 23.04 12.43
N THR A 414 4.41 24.34 12.47
CA THR A 414 3.08 24.84 12.10
C THR A 414 2.77 24.62 10.62
N TYR A 415 3.72 24.90 9.72
CA TYR A 415 3.55 24.65 8.29
C TYR A 415 3.32 23.16 8.01
N THR A 416 4.20 22.29 8.52
CA THR A 416 4.10 20.86 8.30
C THR A 416 2.85 20.26 8.95
N GLY A 417 2.42 20.76 10.12
CA GLY A 417 1.17 20.32 10.76
C GLY A 417 -0.08 20.69 9.96
N LEU A 418 -0.12 21.90 9.37
CA LEU A 418 -1.23 22.31 8.49
C LEU A 418 -1.27 21.49 7.19
N VAL A 419 -0.11 21.20 6.60
CA VAL A 419 -0.02 20.38 5.38
C VAL A 419 -0.32 18.92 5.68
N GLY A 420 0.28 18.34 6.73
CA GLY A 420 0.04 16.96 7.18
C GLY A 420 -1.42 16.70 7.52
N PHE A 421 -2.12 17.70 8.07
CA PHE A 421 -3.56 17.62 8.28
C PHE A 421 -4.35 17.45 6.99
N ILE A 422 -4.04 18.22 5.94
CA ILE A 422 -4.66 18.06 4.62
C ILE A 422 -4.27 16.71 4.02
N ASP A 423 -3.00 16.35 4.10
CA ASP A 423 -2.46 15.09 3.58
C ASP A 423 -3.16 13.90 4.21
N GLY A 424 -3.43 13.92 5.52
CA GLY A 424 -4.19 12.88 6.22
C GLY A 424 -5.58 12.66 5.65
N TYR A 425 -6.30 13.71 5.24
CA TYR A 425 -7.61 13.58 4.57
C TYR A 425 -7.47 13.02 3.14
N VAL A 426 -6.54 13.56 2.36
CA VAL A 426 -6.31 13.17 0.96
C VAL A 426 -5.87 11.71 0.90
N LEU A 427 -4.87 11.33 1.69
CA LEU A 427 -4.29 9.99 1.75
C LEU A 427 -5.35 8.96 2.08
N ARG A 428 -6.28 9.30 2.96
CA ARG A 428 -7.36 8.43 3.35
C ARG A 428 -8.43 8.24 2.28
N GLU A 429 -8.84 9.33 1.61
CA GLU A 429 -9.80 9.28 0.51
C GLU A 429 -9.22 8.48 -0.68
N VAL A 430 -7.95 8.71 -1.02
CA VAL A 430 -7.23 7.97 -2.07
C VAL A 430 -7.13 6.50 -1.72
N TYR A 431 -6.71 6.19 -0.49
CA TYR A 431 -6.56 4.81 -0.02
C TYR A 431 -7.87 4.03 -0.06
N TYR A 432 -8.95 4.60 0.48
CA TYR A 432 -10.26 3.94 0.51
C TYR A 432 -10.75 3.60 -0.90
N ARG A 433 -10.52 4.48 -1.88
CA ARG A 433 -10.88 4.21 -3.28
C ARG A 433 -10.01 3.13 -3.90
N ALA A 434 -8.69 3.19 -3.68
CA ALA A 434 -7.76 2.20 -4.22
C ALA A 434 -8.10 0.79 -3.74
N VAL A 435 -8.36 0.60 -2.44
CA VAL A 435 -8.74 -0.71 -1.88
C VAL A 435 -10.06 -1.21 -2.47
N ASN A 436 -11.09 -0.36 -2.56
CA ASN A 436 -12.38 -0.75 -3.14
C ASN A 436 -12.29 -1.13 -4.63
N GLU A 437 -11.34 -0.54 -5.37
CA GLU A 437 -11.10 -0.89 -6.76
C GLU A 437 -10.33 -2.21 -6.88
N GLU A 438 -9.33 -2.39 -6.02
CA GLU A 438 -8.54 -3.62 -5.91
C GLU A 438 -9.42 -4.83 -5.57
N GLU A 439 -10.25 -4.74 -4.53
CA GLU A 439 -11.16 -5.81 -4.09
C GLU A 439 -12.09 -6.26 -5.22
N LYS A 440 -12.62 -5.32 -6.02
CA LYS A 440 -13.48 -5.65 -7.18
C LYS A 440 -12.73 -6.44 -8.25
N ASN A 441 -11.47 -6.10 -8.50
CA ASN A 441 -10.68 -6.77 -9.52
C ASN A 441 -10.24 -8.16 -9.04
N TYR A 442 -9.91 -8.34 -7.76
CA TYR A 442 -9.65 -9.67 -7.19
C TYR A 442 -10.89 -10.55 -7.17
N ALA A 443 -12.05 -10.01 -6.80
CA ALA A 443 -13.31 -10.75 -6.87
C ALA A 443 -13.57 -11.28 -8.30
N GLN A 444 -13.28 -10.47 -9.32
CA GLN A 444 -13.41 -10.91 -10.73
C GLN A 444 -12.41 -12.02 -11.09
N VAL A 445 -11.16 -11.94 -10.62
CA VAL A 445 -10.17 -13.02 -10.83
C VAL A 445 -10.66 -14.32 -10.21
N ILE A 446 -11.20 -14.27 -8.99
CA ILE A 446 -11.75 -15.43 -8.29
C ILE A 446 -12.96 -16.00 -9.04
N GLU A 447 -13.83 -15.16 -9.59
CA GLU A 447 -14.95 -15.61 -10.44
C GLU A 447 -14.46 -16.32 -11.72
N ASP A 448 -13.47 -15.74 -12.39
CA ASP A 448 -12.86 -16.32 -13.60
C ASP A 448 -12.20 -17.68 -13.29
N ASP A 449 -11.56 -17.82 -12.12
CA ASP A 449 -10.98 -19.05 -11.62
C ASP A 449 -12.04 -20.14 -11.38
N LEU A 450 -13.14 -19.79 -10.71
CA LEU A 450 -14.24 -20.71 -10.44
C LEU A 450 -14.87 -21.21 -11.74
N ALA A 451 -15.07 -20.31 -12.72
CA ALA A 451 -15.58 -20.65 -14.03
C ALA A 451 -14.66 -21.65 -14.77
N PHE A 452 -13.34 -21.48 -14.66
CA PHE A 452 -12.38 -22.41 -15.26
C PHE A 452 -12.34 -23.77 -14.55
N MET A 453 -12.35 -23.80 -13.21
CA MET A 453 -12.43 -25.06 -12.46
C MET A 453 -13.71 -25.84 -12.78
N GLN A 454 -14.83 -25.14 -12.98
CA GLN A 454 -16.07 -25.77 -13.43
C GLN A 454 -15.94 -26.42 -14.81
N GLN A 455 -15.20 -25.80 -15.73
CA GLN A 455 -14.91 -26.40 -17.05
C GLN A 455 -14.02 -27.65 -16.94
N LEU A 456 -13.08 -27.67 -15.98
CA LEU A 456 -12.23 -28.83 -15.68
C LEU A 456 -12.98 -29.99 -14.97
N GLY A 457 -14.26 -29.79 -14.63
CA GLY A 457 -15.05 -30.77 -13.89
C GLY A 457 -14.60 -30.97 -12.45
N VAL A 458 -13.84 -30.02 -11.90
CA VAL A 458 -13.46 -30.03 -10.48
C VAL A 458 -14.71 -29.67 -9.68
N PRO A 459 -15.18 -30.52 -8.75
CA PRO A 459 -16.30 -30.17 -7.90
C PRO A 459 -15.96 -28.86 -7.17
N ASN A 460 -16.89 -27.91 -7.20
CA ASN A 460 -16.68 -26.57 -6.67
C ASN A 460 -16.03 -26.68 -5.28
N PRO A 461 -14.84 -26.10 -5.04
CA PRO A 461 -14.18 -26.07 -3.73
C PRO A 461 -14.93 -25.21 -2.70
N ARG A 462 -16.27 -25.27 -2.71
CA ARG A 462 -17.19 -24.60 -1.79
C ARG A 462 -16.79 -24.83 -0.35
N ASP A 463 -16.32 -26.02 0.03
CA ASP A 463 -15.88 -26.25 1.41
C ASP A 463 -14.67 -25.39 1.85
N ILE A 464 -13.81 -24.97 0.92
CA ILE A 464 -12.66 -24.08 1.22
C ILE A 464 -13.12 -22.62 1.18
N VAL A 465 -13.86 -22.23 0.13
CA VAL A 465 -14.35 -20.86 -0.06
C VAL A 465 -15.40 -20.47 0.98
N ASP A 466 -16.38 -21.34 1.23
CA ASP A 466 -17.43 -21.14 2.24
C ASP A 466 -16.82 -21.07 3.64
N SER A 467 -15.74 -21.80 3.93
CA SER A 467 -15.05 -21.71 5.22
C SER A 467 -14.37 -20.36 5.45
N LEU A 468 -13.86 -19.74 4.38
CA LEU A 468 -13.20 -18.43 4.42
C LEU A 468 -14.24 -17.30 4.46
N GLU A 469 -15.30 -17.39 3.65
CA GLU A 469 -16.43 -16.46 3.67
C GLU A 469 -17.17 -16.50 5.00
N GLU A 470 -17.35 -17.68 5.61
CA GLU A 470 -17.97 -17.82 6.93
C GLU A 470 -17.10 -17.21 8.03
N GLN A 471 -15.77 -17.37 7.95
CA GLN A 471 -14.84 -16.69 8.86
C GLN A 471 -14.89 -15.17 8.69
N GLN A 472 -14.91 -14.67 7.45
CA GLN A 472 -15.03 -13.25 7.16
C GLN A 472 -16.38 -12.69 7.64
N ALA A 473 -17.48 -13.42 7.46
CA ALA A 473 -18.82 -13.04 7.93
C ALA A 473 -18.90 -12.96 9.46
N LYS A 474 -18.24 -13.88 10.18
CA LYS A 474 -18.14 -13.84 11.65
C LYS A 474 -17.41 -12.58 12.15
N VAL A 475 -16.35 -12.18 11.46
CA VAL A 475 -15.53 -11.01 11.83
C VAL A 475 -16.23 -9.68 11.48
N THR A 476 -16.78 -9.58 10.26
CA THR A 476 -17.52 -8.40 9.78
C THR A 476 -18.85 -8.18 10.51
N GLY A 477 -19.43 -9.24 11.07
CA GLY A 477 -20.65 -9.17 11.87
C GLY A 477 -20.49 -8.46 13.23
N THR A 478 -19.26 -8.28 13.71
CA THR A 478 -19.00 -7.71 15.04
C THR A 478 -19.32 -6.21 15.12
N MET A 479 -19.78 -5.75 16.29
CA MET A 479 -20.07 -4.32 16.53
C MET A 479 -18.83 -3.44 16.36
N HIS A 480 -17.66 -3.95 16.78
CA HIS A 480 -16.38 -3.28 16.62
C HIS A 480 -16.05 -3.00 15.15
N TYR A 481 -16.26 -4.00 14.28
CA TYR A 481 -16.09 -3.84 12.84
C TYR A 481 -17.02 -2.77 12.28
N LYS A 482 -18.31 -2.80 12.63
CA LYS A 482 -19.29 -1.82 12.12
C LYS A 482 -18.94 -0.39 12.50
N ILE A 483 -18.51 -0.16 13.74
CA ILE A 483 -18.10 1.17 14.21
C ILE A 483 -16.85 1.63 13.45
N SER A 484 -15.84 0.76 13.34
CA SER A 484 -14.61 1.04 12.61
C SER A 484 -14.86 1.36 11.13
N ALA A 485 -15.65 0.53 10.45
CA ALA A 485 -16.03 0.72 9.05
C ALA A 485 -16.78 2.03 8.84
N PHE A 486 -17.70 2.37 9.74
CA PHE A 486 -18.43 3.64 9.68
C PHE A 486 -17.50 4.85 9.83
N VAL A 487 -16.62 4.84 10.84
CA VAL A 487 -15.61 5.91 11.02
C VAL A 487 -14.72 5.99 9.77
N ASN A 488 -14.34 4.84 9.21
CA ASN A 488 -13.54 4.80 8.00
C ASN A 488 -14.23 5.45 6.79
N VAL A 489 -15.51 5.15 6.56
CA VAL A 489 -16.29 5.73 5.47
C VAL A 489 -16.42 7.25 5.62
N ILE A 490 -16.70 7.74 6.84
CA ILE A 490 -16.83 9.19 7.08
C ILE A 490 -15.53 9.92 6.80
N CYS A 491 -14.43 9.46 7.38
CA CYS A 491 -13.16 10.14 7.27
C CYS A 491 -12.57 10.06 5.85
N SER A 492 -12.92 9.04 5.07
CA SER A 492 -12.45 8.85 3.68
C SER A 492 -13.36 9.50 2.63
N HIS A 493 -14.38 10.26 3.02
CA HIS A 493 -15.31 10.86 2.07
C HIS A 493 -14.72 12.12 1.39
N GLN A 494 -14.91 12.35 0.09
CA GLN A 494 -14.36 13.53 -0.61
C GLN A 494 -14.66 14.91 0.05
N TYR A 495 -15.82 15.04 0.72
CA TYR A 495 -16.18 16.26 1.45
C TYR A 495 -15.41 16.43 2.78
N SER A 496 -14.83 15.37 3.34
CA SER A 496 -13.96 15.46 4.51
C SER A 496 -12.68 16.25 4.16
N VAL A 497 -12.14 16.05 2.95
CA VAL A 497 -11.00 16.83 2.43
C VAL A 497 -11.33 18.32 2.33
N VAL A 498 -12.51 18.65 1.78
CA VAL A 498 -12.96 20.05 1.67
C VAL A 498 -13.11 20.67 3.05
N LEU A 499 -13.70 19.94 4.00
CA LEU A 499 -13.81 20.38 5.39
C LEU A 499 -12.43 20.63 6.00
N GLY A 500 -11.45 19.75 5.76
CA GLY A 500 -10.07 19.92 6.19
C GLY A 500 -9.45 21.21 5.67
N VAL A 501 -9.60 21.51 4.37
CA VAL A 501 -9.13 22.77 3.77
C VAL A 501 -9.81 23.98 4.41
N LEU A 502 -11.12 23.93 4.64
CA LEU A 502 -11.84 25.03 5.31
C LEU A 502 -11.35 25.27 6.75
N ILE A 503 -11.05 24.19 7.48
CA ILE A 503 -10.48 24.28 8.84
C ILE A 503 -9.10 24.94 8.78
N VAL A 504 -8.22 24.53 7.87
CA VAL A 504 -6.88 25.13 7.70
C VAL A 504 -6.97 26.61 7.37
N VAL A 505 -7.86 27.02 6.46
CA VAL A 505 -8.09 28.44 6.16
C VAL A 505 -8.56 29.19 7.42
N GLY A 506 -9.48 28.61 8.18
CA GLY A 506 -9.94 29.17 9.45
C GLY A 506 -8.81 29.35 10.48
N LEU A 507 -7.94 28.34 10.62
CA LEU A 507 -6.77 28.39 11.50
C LEU A 507 -5.78 29.47 11.05
N ILE A 508 -5.46 29.56 9.75
CA ILE A 508 -4.59 30.61 9.20
C ILE A 508 -5.16 32.00 9.48
N CYS A 509 -6.48 32.20 9.31
CA CYS A 509 -7.14 33.47 9.63
C CYS A 509 -7.03 33.80 11.13
N ALA A 510 -7.25 32.82 12.01
CA ALA A 510 -7.12 32.99 13.46
C ALA A 510 -5.68 33.34 13.88
N SER A 511 -4.69 32.58 13.41
CA SER A 511 -3.27 32.81 13.68
C SER A 511 -2.80 34.17 13.13
N SER A 512 -3.29 34.57 11.95
CA SER A 512 -3.03 35.90 11.38
C SER A 512 -3.63 37.03 12.23
N GLY A 513 -4.85 36.85 12.76
CA GLY A 513 -5.45 37.77 13.72
C GLY A 513 -4.64 37.90 15.02
N MET A 514 -3.96 36.82 15.41
CA MET A 514 -3.04 36.76 16.56
C MET A 514 -1.58 37.12 16.19
N LYS A 515 -1.36 37.68 15.00
CA LYS A 515 -0.06 38.12 14.47
C LYS A 515 1.04 37.04 14.52
N TRP A 516 0.67 35.77 14.35
CA TRP A 516 1.60 34.64 14.37
C TRP A 516 2.46 34.56 15.66
N SER A 517 1.92 35.06 16.78
CA SER A 517 2.50 34.81 18.12
C SER A 517 2.60 33.31 18.41
N THR A 518 3.44 32.93 19.37
CA THR A 518 3.60 31.52 19.81
C THR A 518 2.26 30.84 20.07
N THR A 519 1.31 31.52 20.72
CA THR A 519 -0.05 30.99 20.94
C THR A 519 -0.84 30.83 19.64
N GLY A 520 -0.72 31.78 18.70
CA GLY A 520 -1.36 31.68 17.38
C GLY A 520 -0.79 30.53 16.53
N GLN A 521 0.50 30.26 16.63
CA GLN A 521 1.16 29.14 15.95
C GLN A 521 0.75 27.79 16.58
N LEU A 522 0.75 27.69 17.91
CA LEU A 522 0.32 26.47 18.62
C LEU A 522 -1.17 26.14 18.38
N ILE A 523 -2.05 27.16 18.31
CA ILE A 523 -3.47 26.94 17.97
C ILE A 523 -3.64 26.39 16.55
N ALA A 524 -2.79 26.80 15.61
CA ALA A 524 -2.81 26.24 14.26
C ALA A 524 -2.25 24.81 14.20
N ASN A 525 -1.25 24.50 15.04
CA ASN A 525 -0.52 23.25 14.96
C ASN A 525 -1.09 22.11 15.84
N THR A 526 -1.45 22.39 17.10
CA THR A 526 -1.88 21.36 18.04
C THR A 526 -3.15 20.63 17.61
N PRO A 527 -4.25 21.31 17.19
CA PRO A 527 -5.45 20.62 16.73
C PRO A 527 -5.22 19.81 15.46
N THR A 528 -4.37 20.30 14.55
CA THR A 528 -4.06 19.59 13.30
C THR A 528 -3.29 18.30 13.56
N MET A 529 -2.27 18.34 14.43
CA MET A 529 -1.50 17.15 14.79
C MET A 529 -2.33 16.10 15.54
N ILE A 530 -3.25 16.52 16.43
CA ILE A 530 -4.16 15.59 17.12
C ILE A 530 -5.04 14.84 16.11
N ILE A 531 -5.58 15.55 15.11
CA ILE A 531 -6.46 14.94 14.11
C ILE A 531 -5.65 14.08 13.13
N GLU A 532 -4.44 14.51 12.77
CA GLU A 532 -3.50 13.72 11.97
C GLU A 532 -3.19 12.38 12.67
N GLU A 533 -2.87 12.39 13.96
CA GLU A 533 -2.62 11.17 14.74
C GLU A 533 -3.87 10.28 14.78
N PHE A 534 -5.04 10.86 14.99
CA PHE A 534 -6.29 10.10 14.93
C PHE A 534 -6.47 9.43 13.57
N PHE A 535 -6.21 10.13 12.46
CA PHE A 535 -6.29 9.58 11.13
C PHE A 535 -5.27 8.49 10.87
N LEU A 536 -4.05 8.63 11.38
CA LEU A 536 -3.03 7.60 11.30
C LEU A 536 -3.49 6.32 12.02
N ILE A 537 -4.09 6.44 13.21
CA ILE A 537 -4.65 5.30 13.95
C ILE A 537 -5.72 4.59 13.11
N VAL A 538 -6.68 5.32 12.56
CA VAL A 538 -7.73 4.67 11.76
C VAL A 538 -7.19 4.16 10.42
N LEU A 539 -6.16 4.78 9.85
CA LEU A 539 -5.48 4.28 8.66
C LEU A 539 -4.77 2.95 8.95
N ILE A 540 -4.03 2.85 10.07
CA ILE A 540 -3.41 1.58 10.53
C ILE A 540 -4.47 0.50 10.65
N GLN A 541 -5.62 0.84 11.24
CA GLN A 541 -6.73 -0.10 11.33
C GLN A 541 -7.24 -0.53 9.95
N ALA A 542 -7.54 0.42 9.06
CA ALA A 542 -8.04 0.13 7.72
C ALA A 542 -7.04 -0.74 6.93
N HIS A 543 -5.75 -0.47 7.08
CA HIS A 543 -4.66 -1.27 6.54
C HIS A 543 -4.66 -2.70 7.08
N ASN A 544 -4.73 -2.89 8.40
CA ASN A 544 -4.76 -4.24 8.97
C ASN A 544 -5.91 -5.07 8.40
N TRP A 545 -7.09 -4.47 8.20
CA TRP A 545 -8.23 -5.13 7.58
C TRP A 545 -8.00 -5.48 6.12
N ALA A 546 -7.63 -4.49 5.29
CA ALA A 546 -7.38 -4.70 3.87
C ALA A 546 -6.25 -5.71 3.63
N ASP A 547 -5.19 -5.65 4.44
CA ASP A 547 -4.05 -6.56 4.34
C ASP A 547 -4.44 -7.99 4.76
N VAL A 548 -5.33 -8.18 5.73
CA VAL A 548 -5.89 -9.52 6.03
C VAL A 548 -6.67 -10.03 4.84
N GLN A 549 -7.60 -9.22 4.32
CA GLN A 549 -8.44 -9.57 3.18
C GLN A 549 -7.59 -9.97 1.96
N ARG A 550 -6.61 -9.13 1.61
CA ARG A 550 -5.69 -9.39 0.49
C ARG A 550 -4.93 -10.71 0.64
N ARG A 551 -4.48 -11.06 1.85
CA ARG A 551 -3.80 -12.36 2.06
C ARG A 551 -4.74 -13.52 1.86
N LEU A 552 -6.00 -13.40 2.28
CA LEU A 552 -7.00 -14.44 2.07
C LEU A 552 -7.27 -14.61 0.57
N GLU A 553 -7.55 -13.54 -0.15
CA GLU A 553 -7.80 -13.56 -1.60
C GLU A 553 -6.62 -14.17 -2.37
N MET A 554 -5.40 -13.73 -2.08
CA MET A 554 -4.19 -14.26 -2.72
C MET A 554 -3.92 -15.73 -2.42
N SER A 555 -4.15 -16.14 -1.17
CA SER A 555 -3.96 -17.54 -0.79
C SER A 555 -5.02 -18.43 -1.45
N THR A 556 -6.24 -17.92 -1.62
CA THR A 556 -7.32 -18.60 -2.37
C THR A 556 -6.95 -18.77 -3.84
N ILE A 557 -6.46 -17.71 -4.50
CA ILE A 557 -6.00 -17.79 -5.90
C ILE A 557 -4.87 -18.82 -6.03
N LEU A 558 -3.91 -18.83 -5.11
CA LEU A 558 -2.83 -19.83 -5.11
C LEU A 558 -3.36 -21.26 -4.96
N ALA A 559 -4.33 -21.48 -4.06
CA ALA A 559 -4.97 -22.77 -3.88
C ALA A 559 -5.71 -23.21 -5.15
N HIS A 560 -6.43 -22.30 -5.82
CA HIS A 560 -7.07 -22.58 -7.10
C HIS A 560 -6.05 -23.02 -8.16
N ARG A 561 -4.92 -22.30 -8.29
CA ARG A 561 -3.87 -22.68 -9.24
C ARG A 561 -3.28 -24.06 -8.97
N ARG A 562 -3.05 -24.42 -7.71
CA ARG A 562 -2.58 -25.77 -7.32
C ARG A 562 -3.54 -26.86 -7.78
N ILE A 563 -4.84 -26.66 -7.56
CA ILE A 563 -5.88 -27.61 -7.94
C ILE A 563 -6.01 -27.72 -9.46
N MET A 564 -6.02 -26.57 -10.16
CA MET A 564 -6.09 -26.53 -11.62
C MET A 564 -4.91 -27.24 -12.27
N GLU A 565 -3.69 -26.97 -11.79
CA GLU A 565 -2.46 -27.59 -12.29
C GLU A 565 -2.51 -29.11 -12.16
N ALA A 566 -2.79 -29.62 -10.95
CA ALA A 566 -2.89 -31.06 -10.71
C ALA A 566 -3.97 -31.72 -11.59
N ARG A 567 -5.12 -31.07 -11.76
CA ARG A 567 -6.19 -31.60 -12.60
C ARG A 567 -5.84 -31.62 -14.09
N ILE A 568 -5.11 -30.62 -14.57
CA ILE A 568 -4.66 -30.56 -15.96
C ILE A 568 -3.60 -31.62 -16.23
N GLU A 569 -2.67 -31.83 -15.29
CA GLU A 569 -1.70 -32.94 -15.36
C GLU A 569 -2.40 -34.29 -15.47
N GLU A 570 -3.47 -34.54 -14.69
CA GLU A 570 -4.27 -35.77 -14.79
C GLU A 570 -5.04 -35.91 -16.12
N LEU A 571 -5.43 -34.80 -16.76
CA LEU A 571 -6.20 -34.84 -18.00
C LEU A 571 -5.33 -35.00 -19.25
N LEU A 572 -4.07 -34.57 -19.18
CA LEU A 572 -3.13 -34.52 -20.31
C LEU A 572 -2.02 -35.58 -20.23
N GLY A 573 -1.74 -36.13 -19.05
CA GLY A 573 -0.84 -37.27 -18.84
C GLY A 573 -1.55 -38.61 -18.99
#